data_AF-A0A5M3MGY5-F1
#
_entry.id   AF-A0A5M3MGY5-F1
#
_cell.length_a   1.000
_cell.length_b   1.000
_cell.length_c   1.000
_cell.angle_alpha   90.00
_cell.angle_beta   90.00
_cell.angle_gamma   90.00
#
_symmetry.space_group_name_H-M   'P 1'
#
loop_
_entity.id
_entity.type
_entity.pdbx_description
1 polymer ?
#
loop_
_entity_poly.entity_id
_entity_poly.type
_entity_poly.pdbx_seq_one_letter_code
_entity_poly.pdbx_strand_id
1 'polypeptide(L)'
;MNMNMEGYYTLNNPGYSYADEREKKKQIQAQYRDEERRLIERLQALTGSPDKRATVLSRAADTMENLSHKVDLLVQENQVLTSRMNELREQNRQLQAWLQTQNGFNKGYWPQ
;
A
#
# COMPACT_ATOMS: atom_id res chain seq x y z
N MET A 1 -11.41 -47.24 66.11
CA MET A 1 -9.96 -47.07 65.87
C MET A 1 -9.72 -47.14 64.38
N ASN A 2 -9.30 -46.01 63.82
CA ASN A 2 -8.67 -45.69 62.53
C ASN A 2 -9.03 -46.47 61.25
N MET A 3 -9.74 -45.76 60.37
CA MET A 3 -9.65 -45.88 58.92
C MET A 3 -8.38 -45.15 58.44
N ASN A 4 -7.48 -45.84 57.74
CA ASN A 4 -6.42 -45.18 56.97
C ASN A 4 -6.69 -45.38 55.48
N MET A 5 -7.22 -44.33 54.84
CA MET A 5 -7.19 -44.14 53.40
C MET A 5 -5.76 -43.80 52.98
N GLU A 6 -5.12 -44.65 52.18
CA GLU A 6 -3.95 -44.26 51.39
C GLU A 6 -4.43 -43.73 50.03
N GLY A 7 -4.72 -42.43 49.99
CA GLY A 7 -4.89 -41.69 48.75
C GLY A 7 -3.53 -41.42 48.13
N TYR A 8 -3.30 -41.98 46.95
CA TYR A 8 -2.20 -41.59 46.08
C TYR A 8 -2.41 -40.14 45.63
N TYR A 9 -1.72 -39.19 46.27
CA TYR A 9 -1.66 -37.82 45.78
C TYR A 9 -0.77 -37.78 44.53
N THR A 10 -1.40 -37.53 43.39
CA THR A 10 -0.71 -37.07 42.18
C THR A 10 -0.09 -35.70 42.45
N LEU A 11 1.24 -35.65 42.54
CA LEU A 11 2.01 -34.42 42.57
C LEU A 11 1.92 -33.74 41.19
N ASN A 12 0.88 -32.91 41.00
CA ASN A 12 0.90 -31.88 39.97
C ASN A 12 2.07 -30.95 40.28
N ASN A 13 3.06 -30.90 39.39
CA ASN A 13 4.26 -30.07 39.53
C ASN A 13 4.10 -28.78 38.67
N PRO A 14 3.66 -27.65 39.24
CA PRO A 14 3.40 -26.41 38.51
C PRO A 14 4.66 -25.62 38.09
N GLY A 15 5.86 -26.07 38.47
CA GLY A 15 7.11 -25.34 38.22
C GLY A 15 7.59 -25.31 36.76
N TYR A 16 7.22 -26.30 35.94
CA TYR A 16 7.67 -26.40 34.56
C TYR A 16 6.94 -25.44 33.60
N SER A 17 5.64 -25.23 33.80
CA SER A 17 4.81 -24.41 32.89
C SER A 17 5.17 -22.91 32.90
N TYR A 18 5.58 -22.36 34.05
CA TYR A 18 5.93 -20.93 34.16
C TYR A 18 7.27 -20.60 33.52
N ALA A 19 8.24 -21.52 33.58
CA ALA A 19 9.53 -21.36 32.95
C ALA A 19 9.40 -21.34 31.41
N ASP A 20 8.59 -22.26 30.87
CA ASP A 20 8.34 -22.38 29.43
C ASP A 20 7.56 -21.17 28.88
N GLU A 21 6.55 -20.67 29.61
CA GLU A 21 5.84 -19.44 29.23
C GLU A 21 6.72 -18.20 29.24
N ARG A 22 7.62 -18.09 30.22
CA ARG A 22 8.57 -16.97 30.29
C ARG A 22 9.56 -17.02 29.14
N GLU A 23 10.04 -18.20 28.79
CA GLU A 23 10.98 -18.37 27.68
C GLU A 23 10.30 -18.10 26.33
N LYS A 24 9.07 -18.58 26.15
CA LYS A 24 8.25 -18.24 24.97
C LYS A 24 8.03 -16.73 24.85
N LYS A 25 7.70 -16.04 25.95
CA LYS A 25 7.55 -14.56 25.94
C LYS A 25 8.84 -13.85 25.55
N LYS A 26 10.00 -14.31 26.02
CA LYS A 26 11.29 -13.74 25.61
C LYS A 26 11.58 -13.93 24.14
N GLN A 27 11.33 -15.13 23.60
CA GLN A 27 11.51 -15.41 22.17
C GLN A 27 10.62 -14.52 21.31
N ILE A 28 9.35 -14.38 21.68
CA ILE A 28 8.40 -13.49 20.99
C ILE A 28 8.89 -12.03 21.06
N GLN A 29 9.36 -11.55 22.22
CA GLN A 29 9.91 -10.20 22.34
C GLN A 29 11.17 -9.99 21.49
N ALA A 30 12.03 -11.01 21.38
CA ALA A 30 13.21 -10.96 20.52
C ALA A 30 12.80 -10.86 19.04
N GLN A 31 11.83 -11.68 18.60
CA GLN A 31 11.29 -11.62 17.25
C GLN A 31 10.71 -10.23 16.93
N TYR A 32 9.90 -9.66 17.82
CA TYR A 32 9.36 -8.31 17.61
C TYR A 32 10.44 -7.24 17.50
N ARG A 33 11.52 -7.34 18.29
CA ARG A 33 12.66 -6.40 18.19
C ARG A 33 13.40 -6.54 16.86
N ASP A 34 13.58 -7.76 16.38
CA ASP A 34 14.22 -8.01 15.09
C ASP A 34 13.37 -7.51 13.92
N GLU A 35 12.06 -7.75 13.95
CA GLU A 35 11.11 -7.21 12.96
C GLU A 35 11.09 -5.69 12.97
N GLU A 36 11.03 -5.08 14.16
CA GLU A 36 11.09 -3.64 14.33
C GLU A 36 12.37 -3.05 13.74
N ARG A 37 13.52 -3.68 13.98
CA ARG A 37 14.81 -3.24 13.42
C ARG A 37 14.79 -3.26 11.90
N ARG A 38 14.32 -4.36 11.30
CA ARG A 38 14.19 -4.50 9.84
C ARG A 38 13.26 -3.45 9.24
N LEU A 39 12.17 -3.11 9.95
CA LEU A 39 11.26 -2.04 9.52
C LEU A 39 11.94 -0.68 9.53
N ILE A 40 12.71 -0.36 10.57
CA ILE A 40 13.47 0.90 10.64
C ILE A 40 14.53 0.97 9.55
N GLU A 41 15.30 -0.09 9.31
CA GLU A 41 16.29 -0.14 8.21
C GLU A 41 15.64 0.10 6.85
N ARG A 42 14.46 -0.51 6.61
CA ARG A 42 13.70 -0.27 5.38
C ARG A 42 13.21 1.17 5.26
N LEU A 43 12.73 1.77 6.35
CA LEU A 43 12.32 3.17 6.37
C LEU A 43 13.50 4.12 6.14
N GLN A 44 14.68 3.82 6.69
CA GLN A 44 15.92 4.55 6.44
C GLN A 44 16.27 4.53 4.95
N ALA A 45 16.17 3.36 4.31
CA ALA A 45 16.40 3.23 2.87
C ALA A 45 15.39 4.04 2.03
N LEU A 46 14.11 4.04 2.41
CA LEU A 46 13.06 4.79 1.70
C LEU A 46 13.17 6.31 1.89
N THR A 47 13.63 6.76 3.05
CA THR A 47 13.75 8.19 3.40
C THR A 47 15.14 8.78 3.15
N GLY A 48 16.14 7.94 2.82
CA GLY A 48 17.52 8.37 2.53
C GLY A 48 18.28 8.89 3.75
N SER A 49 17.95 8.45 4.97
CA SER A 49 18.53 8.98 6.21
C SER A 49 19.05 7.87 7.14
N PRO A 50 20.32 7.93 7.61
CA PRO A 50 20.83 7.02 8.63
C PRO A 50 20.51 7.45 10.07
N ASP A 51 19.56 8.37 10.29
CA ASP A 51 19.30 9.00 11.60
C ASP A 51 18.57 8.09 12.62
N LYS A 52 18.44 8.60 13.85
CA LYS A 52 17.72 7.98 14.97
C LYS A 52 16.28 7.61 14.59
N ARG A 53 15.75 6.53 15.19
CA ARG A 53 14.42 5.96 14.93
C ARG A 53 13.28 6.98 14.84
N ALA A 54 13.21 7.94 15.76
CA ALA A 54 12.17 8.98 15.75
C ALA A 54 12.25 9.89 14.51
N THR A 55 13.47 10.26 14.10
CA THR A 55 13.71 11.07 12.90
C THR A 55 13.32 10.31 11.63
N VAL A 56 13.64 9.01 11.56
CA VAL A 56 13.27 8.15 10.43
C VAL A 56 11.75 8.05 10.29
N LEU A 57 11.04 7.85 11.41
CA LEU A 57 9.58 7.79 11.42
C LEU A 57 8.95 9.13 10.99
N SER A 58 9.46 10.25 11.49
CA SER A 58 8.99 11.58 11.09
C SER A 58 9.19 11.81 9.59
N ARG A 59 10.40 11.58 9.06
CA ARG A 59 10.68 11.75 7.63
C ARG A 59 9.87 10.80 6.76
N ALA A 60 9.59 9.60 7.24
CA ALA A 60 8.73 8.66 6.53
C ALA A 60 7.30 9.20 6.42
N ALA A 61 6.76 9.78 7.49
CA ALA A 61 5.46 10.45 7.46
C ALA A 61 5.45 11.61 6.46
N ASP A 62 6.44 12.50 6.52
CA ASP A 62 6.56 13.64 5.60
C ASP A 62 6.68 13.18 4.14
N THR A 63 7.44 12.11 3.90
CA THR A 63 7.60 11.52 2.55
C THR A 63 6.30 10.93 2.04
N MET A 64 5.54 10.24 2.90
CA MET A 64 4.23 9.69 2.53
C MET A 64 3.23 10.80 2.21
N GLU A 65 3.20 11.89 2.99
CA GLU A 65 2.34 13.04 2.71
C GLU A 65 2.68 13.70 1.37
N ASN A 66 3.98 13.92 1.12
CA ASN A 66 4.45 14.47 -0.16
C ASN A 66 4.10 13.56 -1.34
N LEU A 67 4.30 12.25 -1.20
CA LEU A 67 3.92 11.27 -2.24
C LEU A 67 2.41 11.27 -2.48
N SER A 68 1.60 11.35 -1.42
CA SER A 68 0.14 11.48 -1.55
C SER A 68 -0.23 12.72 -2.36
N HIS A 69 0.36 13.87 -2.03
CA HIS A 69 0.12 15.11 -2.76
C HIS A 69 0.53 15.01 -4.24
N LYS A 70 1.67 14.39 -4.54
CA LYS A 70 2.10 14.15 -5.93
C LYS A 70 1.14 13.23 -6.69
N VAL A 71 0.62 12.20 -6.04
CA VAL A 71 -0.38 11.32 -6.66
C VAL A 71 -1.65 12.10 -7.00
N ASP A 72 -2.12 12.97 -6.10
CA ASP A 72 -3.30 13.81 -6.36
C ASP A 72 -3.09 14.74 -7.56
N LEU A 73 -1.92 15.38 -7.66
CA LEU A 73 -1.57 16.22 -8.80
C LEU A 73 -1.53 15.42 -10.11
N LEU A 74 -0.90 14.23 -10.10
CA LEU A 74 -0.86 13.36 -11.28
C LEU A 74 -2.25 12.87 -11.71
N VAL A 75 -3.15 12.60 -10.75
CA VAL A 75 -4.54 12.25 -11.04
C VAL A 75 -5.25 13.42 -11.74
N GLN A 76 -5.08 14.65 -11.25
CA GLN A 76 -5.65 15.84 -11.87
C GLN A 76 -5.11 16.06 -13.29
N GLU A 77 -3.80 15.97 -13.49
CA GLU A 77 -3.18 16.09 -14.82
C GLU A 77 -3.71 15.01 -15.78
N ASN A 78 -3.86 13.78 -15.31
CA ASN A 78 -4.39 12.69 -16.11
C ASN A 78 -5.85 12.95 -16.55
N GLN A 79 -6.67 13.53 -15.67
CA GLN A 79 -8.04 13.93 -16.00
C GLN A 79 -8.07 15.03 -17.06
N VAL A 80 -7.19 16.02 -16.97
CA VAL A 80 -7.07 17.10 -17.97
C VAL A 80 -6.64 16.53 -19.32
N LEU A 81 -5.61 15.68 -19.35
CA LEU A 81 -5.14 15.03 -20.58
C LEU A 81 -6.21 14.14 -21.21
N THR A 82 -6.94 13.38 -20.40
CA THR A 82 -8.07 12.56 -20.88
C THR A 82 -9.17 13.41 -21.50
N SER A 83 -9.52 14.53 -20.86
CA SER A 83 -10.51 15.48 -21.39
C SER A 83 -10.05 16.05 -22.73
N ARG A 84 -8.79 16.48 -22.81
CA ARG A 84 -8.20 17.01 -24.05
C ARG A 84 -8.15 15.98 -25.17
N MET A 85 -7.85 14.72 -24.86
CA MET A 85 -7.89 13.64 -25.83
C MET A 85 -9.31 13.45 -26.40
N ASN A 86 -10.33 13.51 -25.54
CA ASN A 86 -11.72 13.37 -25.97
C ASN A 86 -12.17 14.54 -26.86
N GLU A 87 -11.80 15.78 -26.52
CA GLU A 87 -12.03 16.95 -27.38
C GLU A 87 -11.41 16.77 -28.78
N LEU A 88 -10.13 16.37 -28.84
CA LEU A 88 -9.44 16.17 -30.10
C LEU A 88 -10.05 15.03 -30.94
N ARG A 89 -10.51 13.97 -30.30
CA ARG A 89 -11.24 12.88 -30.98
C ARG A 89 -12.55 13.40 -31.57
N GLU A 90 -13.28 14.22 -30.84
CA GLU A 90 -14.53 14.79 -31.32
C GLU A 90 -14.30 15.76 -32.49
N GLN A 91 -13.32 16.65 -32.38
CA GLN A 91 -12.94 17.53 -33.49
C GLN A 91 -12.55 16.74 -34.75
N ASN A 92 -11.79 15.65 -34.59
CA ASN A 92 -11.46 14.77 -35.72
C ASN A 92 -12.70 14.13 -36.34
N ARG A 93 -13.66 13.65 -35.54
CA ARG A 93 -14.92 13.08 -36.06
C ARG A 93 -15.70 14.12 -36.85
N GLN A 94 -15.82 15.34 -36.33
CA GLN A 94 -16.52 16.44 -37.00
C GLN A 94 -15.84 16.81 -38.33
N LEU A 95 -14.51 16.92 -38.35
CA LEU A 95 -13.75 17.19 -39.57
C LEU A 95 -13.92 16.08 -40.60
N GLN A 96 -13.88 14.81 -40.18
CA GLN A 96 -14.12 13.68 -41.08
C GLN A 96 -15.54 13.71 -41.66
N ALA A 97 -16.55 14.00 -40.86
CA ALA A 97 -17.93 14.15 -41.34
C ALA A 97 -18.08 15.31 -42.33
N TRP A 98 -17.43 16.44 -42.06
CA TRP A 98 -17.40 17.59 -42.97
C TRP A 98 -16.73 17.26 -44.31
N LEU A 99 -15.59 16.55 -44.30
CA LEU A 99 -14.92 16.11 -45.53
C LEU A 99 -15.77 15.12 -46.34
N GLN A 100 -16.48 14.21 -45.67
CA GLN A 100 -17.39 13.26 -46.34
C GLN A 100 -18.57 13.96 -47.01
N THR A 101 -19.17 14.96 -46.35
CA THR A 101 -20.27 15.74 -46.95
C THR A 101 -19.78 16.57 -48.14
N GLN A 102 -18.60 17.19 -48.06
CA GLN A 102 -18.03 17.96 -49.17
C GLN A 102 -17.69 17.08 -50.39
N ASN A 103 -17.09 15.89 -50.17
CA ASN A 103 -16.78 14.94 -51.24
C ASN A 103 -18.04 14.26 -51.83
N GLY A 104 -19.11 14.14 -51.06
CA GLY A 104 -20.41 13.67 -51.55
C GLY A 104 -21.09 14.68 -52.49
N PHE A 105 -21.02 15.97 -52.18
CA PHE A 105 -21.54 17.04 -53.04
C PHE A 105 -20.80 17.16 -54.38
N ASN A 106 -19.48 16.96 -54.39
CA ASN A 106 -18.66 17.12 -55.59
C ASN A 106 -18.80 15.97 -56.61
N LYS A 107 -19.38 14.83 -56.22
CA LYS A 107 -19.66 13.69 -57.12
C LYS A 107 -21.06 13.71 -57.75
N GLY A 108 -21.92 14.66 -57.35
CA GLY A 108 -23.31 14.75 -57.82
C GLY A 108 -23.58 15.74 -58.95
N TYR A 109 -22.59 16.53 -59.38
CA TYR A 109 -22.74 17.56 -60.43
C TYR A 109 -21.83 17.25 -61.62
N TRP A 110 -22.19 16.25 -62.40
CA TRP A 110 -21.82 16.21 -63.82
C TRP A 110 -23.12 16.46 -64.62
N PRO A 111 -23.28 17.62 -65.26
CA PRO A 111 -24.33 17.76 -66.27
C PRO A 111 -23.96 16.84 -67.44
N GLN A 112 -24.89 15.93 -67.79
CA GLN A 112 -24.82 15.13 -69.02
C GLN A 112 -24.86 16.04 -70.26
#